data_AF-A0A4C2AFN8-F1
#
_entry.id   AF-A0A4C2AFN8-F1
#
_cell.length_a   1.000
_cell.length_b   1.000
_cell.length_c   1.000
_cell.angle_alpha   90.00
_cell.angle_beta   90.00
_cell.angle_gamma   90.00
#
_symmetry.space_group_name_H-M   'P 1'
#
loop_
_entity.id
_entity.type
_entity.pdbx_description
1 polymer ?
#
loop_
_entity_poly.entity_id
_entity_poly.type
_entity_poly.pdbx_seq_one_letter_code
_entity_poly.pdbx_strand_id
1 'polypeptide(L)'
;MYRGDRLFRRALDVTACSSALLDREEEWQVVLTFSDQNAVTFAVRRGRQSHPRPPTGTQAYNTTKARWSEFGAAMGAALTERTLTVEI
;
A
#
# COMPACT_ATOMS: atom_id res chain seq x y z
N MET A 1 -1.67 11.57 17.87
CA MET A 1 -0.61 11.67 18.90
C MET A 1 -0.80 12.91 19.75
N TYR A 2 -0.81 12.75 21.07
CA TYR A 2 -0.86 13.87 22.00
C TYR A 2 0.57 14.33 22.32
N ARG A 3 0.86 15.63 22.25
CA ARG A 3 2.15 16.21 22.66
C ARG A 3 1.87 17.38 23.60
N GLY A 4 2.15 17.18 24.89
CA GLY A 4 1.66 18.07 25.94
C GLY A 4 0.14 18.01 26.01
N ASP A 5 -0.50 19.16 25.89
CA ASP A 5 -1.94 19.39 25.97
C ASP A 5 -2.60 19.55 24.58
N ARG A 6 -1.86 19.23 23.51
CA ARG A 6 -2.31 19.36 22.12
C ARG A 6 -2.42 18.01 21.41
N LEU A 7 -3.58 17.81 20.77
CA LEU A 7 -3.81 16.71 19.85
C LEU A 7 -3.19 17.04 18.48
N PHE A 8 -2.14 16.33 18.11
CA PHE A 8 -1.57 16.38 16.76
C PHE A 8 -2.21 15.29 15.89
N ARG A 9 -2.86 15.76 14.81
CA ARG A 9 -3.42 14.93 13.73
C ARG A 9 -2.65 15.22 12.44
N ARG A 10 -2.44 14.19 11.63
CA ARG A 10 -1.82 14.27 10.29
C ARG A 10 -2.57 13.33 9.36
N ALA A 11 -2.69 13.70 8.09
CA ALA A 11 -3.13 12.80 7.03
C ALA A 11 -1.89 12.37 6.25
N LEU A 12 -1.45 11.13 6.47
CA LEU A 12 -0.28 10.55 5.80
C LEU A 12 -0.68 9.49 4.76
N ASP A 13 -1.88 8.92 4.90
CA ASP A 13 -2.39 7.88 4.03
C ASP A 13 -3.13 8.49 2.83
N VAL A 14 -2.89 7.93 1.66
CA VAL A 14 -3.48 8.38 0.39
C VAL A 14 -4.14 7.19 -0.29
N THR A 15 -5.40 7.35 -0.68
CA THR A 15 -6.08 6.43 -1.59
C THR A 15 -6.07 7.04 -2.99
N ALA A 16 -5.55 6.30 -3.96
CA ALA A 16 -5.52 6.72 -5.36
C ALA A 16 -6.07 5.59 -6.24
N CYS A 17 -6.77 5.96 -7.31
CA CYS A 17 -7.32 5.01 -8.28
C CYS A 17 -7.28 5.60 -9.69
N SER A 18 -7.42 4.74 -10.70
CA SER A 18 -7.63 5.21 -12.08
C SER A 18 -9.04 5.79 -12.23
N SER A 19 -9.25 6.64 -13.24
CA SER A 19 -10.56 7.25 -13.50
C SER A 19 -11.69 6.22 -13.67
N ALA A 20 -11.37 5.03 -14.19
CA ALA A 20 -12.31 3.92 -14.34
C ALA A 20 -12.89 3.38 -13.01
N LEU A 21 -12.27 3.71 -11.88
CA LEU A 21 -12.69 3.29 -10.55
C LEU A 21 -13.41 4.40 -9.78
N LEU A 22 -13.36 5.66 -10.23
CA LEU A 22 -14.01 6.78 -9.54
C LEU A 22 -15.53 6.60 -9.46
N ASP A 23 -16.16 6.12 -10.54
CA ASP A 23 -17.60 5.86 -10.54
C ASP A 23 -18.00 4.62 -9.74
N ARG A 24 -17.03 3.80 -9.31
CA ARG A 24 -17.25 2.54 -8.61
C ARG A 24 -16.88 2.62 -7.14
N GLU A 25 -16.16 3.65 -6.72
CA GLU A 25 -15.87 3.89 -5.32
C GLU A 25 -17.15 4.32 -4.61
N GLU A 26 -17.39 3.73 -3.45
CA GLU A 26 -18.53 4.02 -2.60
C GLU A 26 -18.07 4.09 -1.14
N GLU A 27 -18.69 4.96 -0.35
CA GLU A 27 -18.50 5.03 1.10
C GLU A 27 -17.03 5.27 1.56
N TRP A 28 -16.21 6.01 0.79
CA TRP A 28 -14.89 6.40 1.26
C TRP A 28 -14.96 7.25 2.53
N GLN A 29 -14.29 6.79 3.59
CA GLN A 29 -14.25 7.46 4.88
C GLN A 29 -13.03 7.08 5.71
N VAL A 30 -12.76 7.91 6.72
CA VAL A 30 -11.74 7.67 7.74
C VAL A 30 -12.42 7.17 9.01
N VAL A 31 -12.07 5.97 9.45
CA VAL A 31 -12.64 5.31 10.63
C VAL A 31 -11.63 5.31 11.77
N LEU A 32 -12.10 5.67 12.97
CA LEU A 32 -11.29 5.60 14.18
C LEU A 32 -10.97 4.14 14.50
N THR A 33 -9.73 3.86 14.87
CA THR A 33 -9.32 2.54 15.36
C THR A 33 -8.75 2.67 16.77
N PHE A 34 -8.48 1.53 17.39
CA PHE A 34 -7.74 1.48 18.66
C PHE A 34 -6.23 1.75 18.50
N SER A 35 -5.75 1.94 17.26
CA SER A 35 -4.37 2.33 16.95
C SER A 35 -4.19 3.86 17.00
N ASP A 36 -2.94 4.29 17.05
CA ASP A 36 -2.56 5.70 16.85
C ASP A 36 -2.87 6.23 15.45
N GLN A 37 -3.22 5.33 14.52
CA GLN A 37 -3.63 5.62 13.15
C GLN A 37 -5.11 5.30 12.94
N ASN A 38 -5.81 6.21 12.26
CA ASN A 38 -7.14 5.92 11.75
C ASN A 38 -7.04 5.06 10.49
N ALA A 39 -8.05 4.25 10.21
CA ALA A 39 -8.12 3.47 8.99
C ALA A 39 -8.86 4.26 7.90
N VAL A 40 -8.43 4.09 6.65
CA VAL A 40 -9.24 4.49 5.49
C VAL A 40 -10.04 3.28 5.02
N THR A 41 -11.35 3.44 4.85
CA THR A 41 -12.24 2.40 4.36
C THR A 41 -13.04 2.92 3.18
N PHE A 42 -13.28 2.07 2.19
CA PHE A 42 -14.15 2.33 1.04
C PHE A 42 -14.65 1.01 0.47
N ALA A 43 -15.80 1.02 -0.18
CA ALA A 43 -16.32 -0.07 -0.98
C ALA A 43 -16.00 0.17 -2.47
N VAL A 44 -15.93 -0.92 -3.23
CA VAL A 44 -15.83 -0.85 -4.69
C VAL A 44 -16.98 -1.63 -5.30
N ARG A 45 -17.90 -0.92 -5.94
CA ARG A 45 -19.01 -1.50 -6.66
C ARG A 45 -18.51 -2.38 -7.78
N ARG A 46 -18.77 -3.67 -7.65
CA ARG A 46 -18.45 -4.66 -8.68
C ARG A 46 -19.52 -4.59 -9.75
N GLY A 47 -19.11 -4.34 -11.01
CA GLY A 47 -20.02 -4.49 -12.14
C GLY A 47 -20.57 -5.93 -12.23
N ARG A 48 -21.68 -6.12 -12.95
CA ARG A 48 -22.23 -7.47 -13.25
C ARG A 48 -21.10 -8.34 -13.81
N GLN A 49 -20.80 -9.46 -13.15
CA GLN A 49 -19.87 -10.46 -13.69
C GLN A 49 -20.50 -11.09 -14.94
N SER A 50 -20.21 -10.53 -16.12
CA SER A 50 -20.42 -11.25 -17.38
C SER A 50 -19.23 -12.20 -17.54
N HIS A 51 -19.46 -13.45 -17.15
CA HIS A 51 -18.57 -14.62 -17.17
C HIS A 51 -17.54 -14.78 -16.03
N PRO A 52 -17.23 -16.06 -15.68
CA PRO A 52 -16.05 -16.37 -14.90
C PRO A 52 -14.84 -15.83 -15.65
N ARG A 53 -14.16 -14.84 -15.06
CA ARG A 53 -12.84 -14.43 -15.53
C ARG A 53 -11.92 -15.64 -15.36
N PRO A 54 -11.23 -16.12 -16.41
CA PRO A 54 -10.20 -17.13 -16.23
C PRO A 54 -9.22 -16.61 -15.17
N PRO A 55 -8.72 -17.46 -14.24
CA PRO A 55 -7.74 -17.02 -13.27
C PRO A 55 -6.63 -16.30 -14.03
N THR A 56 -6.47 -15.00 -13.75
CA THR A 56 -5.32 -14.25 -14.25
C THR A 56 -4.17 -14.83 -13.45
N GLY A 57 -3.50 -15.82 -14.03
CA GLY A 57 -2.45 -16.56 -13.36
C GLY A 57 -1.49 -15.57 -12.71
N THR A 58 -1.17 -15.80 -11.44
CA THR A 58 0.02 -15.21 -10.83
C THR A 58 1.13 -15.41 -11.84
N GLN A 59 1.63 -14.35 -12.46
CA GLN A 59 2.84 -14.45 -13.25
C GLN A 59 3.91 -14.86 -12.22
N ALA A 60 4.22 -16.15 -12.18
CA ALA A 60 5.28 -16.67 -11.35
C ALA A 60 6.55 -16.05 -11.91
N TYR A 61 6.97 -14.94 -11.32
CA TYR A 61 8.29 -14.39 -11.58
C TYR A 61 9.26 -15.52 -11.25
N ASN A 62 10.00 -15.97 -12.25
CA ASN A 62 11.01 -17.00 -12.08
C ASN A 62 12.13 -16.37 -11.24
N THR A 63 12.03 -16.52 -9.91
CA THR A 63 13.00 -16.01 -8.94
C THR A 63 14.35 -16.71 -9.08
N THR A 64 14.40 -17.89 -9.70
CA THR A 64 15.65 -18.57 -10.04
C THR A 64 16.47 -17.84 -11.10
N LYS A 65 15.85 -16.97 -11.91
CA LYS A 65 16.53 -16.12 -12.91
C LYS A 65 16.85 -14.71 -12.40
N ALA A 66 16.40 -14.35 -11.20
CA ALA A 66 16.70 -13.03 -10.65
C ALA A 66 18.13 -13.00 -10.11
N ARG A 67 18.88 -11.93 -10.44
CA ARG A 67 20.24 -11.66 -9.93
C ARG A 67 20.14 -11.13 -8.49
N TRP A 68 19.71 -11.96 -7.56
CA TRP A 68 19.43 -11.57 -6.17
C TRP A 68 20.63 -10.96 -5.46
N SER A 69 21.84 -11.43 -5.76
CA SER A 69 23.08 -10.88 -5.21
C SER A 69 23.29 -9.41 -5.61
N GLU A 70 22.97 -9.05 -6.84
CA GLU A 70 23.09 -7.66 -7.30
C GLU A 70 21.98 -6.77 -6.78
N PHE A 71 20.76 -7.30 -6.70
CA PHE A 71 19.67 -6.59 -6.06
C PHE A 71 20.00 -6.28 -4.60
N GLY A 72 20.52 -7.27 -3.85
CA GLY A 72 20.95 -7.09 -2.47
C GLY A 72 22.08 -6.07 -2.32
N ALA A 73 23.09 -6.14 -3.19
CA ALA A 73 24.20 -5.17 -3.20
C ALA A 73 23.73 -3.74 -3.49
N ALA A 74 22.88 -3.56 -4.52
CA ALA A 74 22.33 -2.26 -4.88
C ALA A 74 21.43 -1.69 -3.77
N MET A 75 20.63 -2.54 -3.13
CA MET A 75 19.79 -2.13 -2.01
C MET A 75 20.63 -1.76 -0.78
N GLY A 76 21.65 -2.54 -0.45
CA GLY A 76 22.57 -2.23 0.65
C GLY A 76 23.30 -0.90 0.43
N ALA A 77 23.79 -0.65 -0.78
CA ALA A 77 24.40 0.62 -1.15
C ALA A 77 23.42 1.80 -0.99
N ALA A 78 22.19 1.67 -1.49
CA ALA A 78 21.18 2.70 -1.40
C ALA A 78 20.72 2.98 0.06
N LEU A 79 20.70 1.97 0.94
CA LEU A 79 20.40 2.16 2.36
C LEU A 79 21.55 2.89 3.08
N THR A 80 22.79 2.54 2.72
CA THR A 80 24.00 3.17 3.27
C THR A 80 24.09 4.64 2.85
N GLU A 81 23.86 4.93 1.57
CA GLU A 81 23.79 6.31 1.04
C GLU A 81 22.70 7.15 1.74
N ARG A 82 21.60 6.51 2.14
CA ARG A 82 20.48 7.19 2.82
C ARG A 82 20.62 7.27 4.34
N THR A 83 21.74 6.81 4.91
CA THR A 83 21.97 6.75 6.37
C THR A 83 20.84 6.02 7.11
N LEU A 84 20.23 5.03 6.45
CA LEU A 84 19.19 4.19 7.06
C LEU A 84 19.88 2.98 7.68
N THR A 85 19.95 2.94 9.00
CA THR A 85 20.34 1.72 9.72
C THR A 85 19.20 0.73 9.61
N VAL A 86 19.47 -0.43 9.00
CA VAL A 86 18.59 -1.59 9.13
C VAL A 86 18.67 -2.01 10.60
N GLU A 87 17.64 -1.71 11.38
CA GLU A 87 17.45 -2.37 12.67
C GLU A 87 17.14 -3.84 12.39
N ILE A 88 17.96 -4.72 12.97
CA ILE A 88 17.83 -6.18 12.90
C ILE A 88 17.00 -6.65 14.09
#